data_AF-A0AAE9QWL7-F1
#
_entry.id   AF-A0AAE9QWL7-F1
#
_cell.length_a   1.000
_cell.length_b   1.000
_cell.length_c   1.000
_cell.angle_alpha   90.00
_cell.angle_beta   90.00
_cell.angle_gamma   90.00
#
_symmetry.space_group_name_H-M   'P 1'
#
loop_
_entity.id
_entity.type
_entity.pdbx_description
1 polymer ?
#
loop_
_entity_poly.entity_id
_entity_poly.type
_entity_poly.pdbx_seq_one_letter_code
_entity_poly.pdbx_strand_id
1 'polypeptide(L)' 'MVWVVAKRVKTKRGHRTYVKRYFDNWQEARVYQQDMFEKGCPLIIREEKYDKENRC' A
#
# COMPACT_ATOMS: atom_id res chain seq x y z
N MET A 1 -1.47 -0.43 15.26
CA MET A 1 -2.00 0.20 14.03
C MET A 1 -1.16 -0.30 12.88
N VAL A 2 -1.73 -0.51 11.69
CA VAL A 2 -0.95 -0.92 10.52
C VAL A 2 -1.10 0.15 9.46
N TRP A 3 0.01 0.51 8.83
CA TRP A 3 0.02 1.41 7.71
C TRP A 3 0.06 0.61 6.42
N VAL A 4 -0.93 0.84 5.56
CA VAL A 4 -1.08 0.13 4.29
C VAL A 4 -0.78 1.08 3.17
N VAL A 5 0.24 0.74 2.38
CA VAL A 5 0.56 1.44 1.15
C VAL A 5 0.09 0.58 -0.02
N ALA A 6 -0.84 1.09 -0.82
CA ALA A 6 -1.44 0.37 -1.93
C ALA A 6 -1.07 0.99 -3.28
N LYS A 7 -0.59 0.15 -4.21
CA LYS A 7 -0.42 0.49 -5.63
C LYS A 7 -1.60 -0.04 -6.42
N ARG A 8 -2.25 0.84 -7.19
CA ARG A 8 -3.20 0.42 -8.20
C ARG A 8 -2.44 0.03 -9.46
N VAL A 9 -2.48 -1.26 -9.80
CA VAL A 9 -1.84 -1.80 -11.01
C VAL A 9 -2.93 -2.27 -11.96
N LYS A 10 -2.85 -1.88 -13.24
CA LYS A 10 -3.63 -2.50 -14.30
C LYS A 10 -2.86 -3.70 -14.81
N THR A 11 -3.46 -4.89 -14.75
CA THR A 11 -2.89 -6.06 -15.40
C THR A 11 -3.14 -6.00 -16.91
N LYS A 12 -2.35 -6.75 -17.69
CA LYS A 12 -2.49 -6.82 -19.16
C LYS A 12 -3.88 -7.30 -19.61
N ARG A 13 -4.67 -7.93 -18.73
CA ARG A 13 -6.05 -8.39 -19.01
C ARG A 13 -7.12 -7.36 -18.62
N GLY A 14 -6.74 -6.14 -18.25
CA GLY A 14 -7.68 -5.08 -17.83
C GLY A 14 -8.15 -5.19 -16.38
N HIS A 15 -7.69 -6.19 -15.63
CA HIS A 15 -8.02 -6.31 -14.21
C HIS A 15 -7.25 -5.28 -13.38
N ARG A 16 -7.91 -4.74 -12.36
CA ARG A 16 -7.32 -3.81 -11.41
C ARG A 16 -6.86 -4.61 -10.21
N THR A 17 -5.56 -4.80 -10.07
CA THR A 17 -4.95 -5.42 -8.89
C THR A 17 -4.41 -4.33 -7.96
N TYR A 18 -4.63 -4.52 -6.67
CA TYR A 18 -4.03 -3.66 -5.64
C TYR A 18 -2.87 -4.43 -5.01
N VAL A 19 -1.65 -3.93 -5.20
CA VAL A 19 -0.50 -4.45 -4.46
C VAL A 19 -0.44 -3.67 -3.16
N LYS A 20 -0.75 -4.34 -2.05
CA LYS A 20 -0.71 -3.76 -0.69
C LYS A 20 0.59 -4.13 -0.01
N ARG A 21 1.19 -3.19 0.71
CA ARG A 21 2.31 -3.41 1.61
C ARG A 21 1.96 -2.87 2.98
N TYR A 22 2.19 -3.68 4.00
CA TYR A 22 1.88 -3.39 5.39
C TYR A 22 3.14 -2.95 6.12
N PHE A 23 3.00 -1.95 6.98
CA PHE A 23 4.06 -1.39 7.79
C PHE A 23 3.56 -1.21 9.22
N ASP A 24 4.41 -1.54 10.19
CA ASP A 24 4.07 -1.38 11.60
C ASP A 24 4.18 0.09 12.05
N ASN A 25 4.95 0.90 11.33
CA ASN A 25 5.18 2.32 11.62
C ASN A 25 4.75 3.22 10.46
N TRP A 26 4.16 4.38 10.81
CA TRP A 26 3.80 5.44 9.87
C TRP A 26 5.00 5.98 9.10
N GLN A 27 6.12 6.18 9.80
CA GLN A 27 7.30 6.82 9.23
C GLN A 27 7.88 5.98 8.09
N GLU A 28 7.96 4.66 8.27
CA GLU A 28 8.41 3.73 7.22
C GLU A 28 7.45 3.70 6.03
N ALA A 29 6.14 3.65 6.30
CA ALA A 29 5.13 3.71 5.25
C ALA A 29 5.21 5.00 4.43
N ARG A 30 5.51 6.13 5.08
CA ARG A 30 5.66 7.44 4.43
C ARG A 30 6.92 7.52 3.58
N VAL A 31 8.06 7.03 4.07
CA VAL A 31 9.31 6.93 3.31
C VAL A 31 9.10 6.07 2.06
N TYR A 32 8.47 4.90 2.22
CA TYR A 32 8.17 4.02 1.09
C TYR A 32 7.21 4.68 0.08
N GLN A 33 6.21 5.42 0.55
CA GLN A 33 5.32 6.17 -0.34
C GLN A 33 6.09 7.23 -1.15
N GLN A 34 7.00 7.97 -0.52
CA GLN A 34 7.81 9.00 -1.19
C GLN A 34 8.76 8.41 -2.22
N ASP A 35 9.52 7.37 -1.86
CA ASP A 35 10.44 6.66 -2.78
C ASP A 35 9.68 6.15 -4.02
N MET A 36 8.46 5.64 -3.83
CA MET A 36 7.64 5.18 -4.95
C MET A 36 7.04 6.33 -5.76
N PHE A 37 6.71 7.47 -5.14
CA PHE A 37 6.28 8.67 -5.83
C PHE A 37 7.39 9.24 -6.72
N GLU A 38 8.63 9.29 -6.23
CA GLU A 38 9.81 9.69 -7.00
C GLU A 38 10.06 8.77 -8.21
N LYS A 39 9.75 7.47 -8.07
CA LYS A 39 9.76 6.48 -9.16
C LYS A 39 8.54 6.58 -10.11
N GLY A 40 7.74 7.64 -10.00
CA GLY A 40 6.56 7.86 -10.84
C GLY A 40 5.38 6.92 -10.52
N CYS A 41 5.40 6.27 -9.36
CA CYS A 41 4.34 5.37 -8.91
C CYS A 41 3.54 6.02 -7.76
N PRO A 42 2.45 6.75 -8.05
CA PRO A 42 1.63 7.33 -6.99
C PRO A 42 0.95 6.23 -6.17
N LEU A 43 1.30 6.15 -4.88
CA LEU A 43 0.74 5.19 -3.92
C LEU A 43 -0.18 5.89 -2.93
N ILE A 44 -1.22 5.17 -2.49
CA ILE A 44 -2.15 5.62 -1.45
C ILE A 44 -1.70 5.01 -0.12
N ILE A 45 -1.53 5.84 0.91
CA ILE A 45 -1.28 5.42 2.28
C ILE A 45 -2.59 5.45 3.08
N ARG A 46 -2.88 4.40 3.84
CA ARG A 46 -4.03 4.32 4.74
C ARG A 46 -3.60 3.76 6.08
N GLU A 47 -4.21 4.28 7.13
CA GLU A 47 -4.15 3.64 8.44
C GLU A 47 -5.25 2.58 8.50
N GLU A 48 -4.88 1.32 8.70
CA GLU A 48 -5.81 0.24 8.99
C GLU A 48 -5.67 -0.15 10.47
N LYS A 49 -6.81 -0.29 11.15
CA LYS A 49 -6.84 -0.95 12.46
C LYS A 49 -6.46 -2.41 12.23
N TYR A 50 -5.58 -2.94 13.08
CA TYR A 50 -5.03 -4.29 13.01
C TYR A 50 -6.16 -5.30 13.25
N ASP A 51 -6.94 -5.62 12.21
CA ASP A 51 -8.01 -6.59 12.31
C ASP A 51 -7.45 -7.97 11.97
N LYS A 52 -7.13 -8.75 13.01
CA LYS A 52 -6.54 -10.08 12.88
C LYS A 52 -7.43 -11.08 12.11
N GLU A 53 -8.69 -10.74 11.84
CA GLU A 53 -9.68 -11.63 11.24
C GLU A 53 -9.65 -11.74 9.70
N ASN A 54 -8.99 -10.84 8.97
CA ASN A 54 -8.97 -10.88 7.49
C ASN A 54 -7.64 -11.39 6.89
N ARG A 55 -7.05 -12.43 7.50
CA ARG A 55 -6.14 -13.34 6.79
C ARG A 55 -6.94 -14.54 6.26
N CYS A 56 -7.75 -14.32 5.24
CA CYS A 56 -8.32 -15.38 4.41
C CYS A 56 -8.02 -15.06 2.95
#